data_AF-A0A924Y617-F1
#
_entry.id   AF-A0A924Y617-F1
#
_cell.length_a   1.000
_cell.length_b   1.000
_cell.length_c   1.000
_cell.angle_alpha   90.00
_cell.angle_beta   90.00
_cell.angle_gamma   90.00
#
_symmetry.space_group_name_H-M   'P 1'
#
loop_
_entity.id
_entity.type
_entity.pdbx_description
1 polymer ?
#
loop_
_entity_poly.entity_id
_entity_poly.type
_entity_poly.pdbx_seq_one_letter_code
_entity_poly.pdbx_strand_id
1 'polypeptide(L)'
;MARPLSAPRTVTGYHGCTRAVADAILAEGAFRLSENTYDWLGRGVYFWEYAPYRALEWARLVALERGDEPAVLGVTIRLGRCVNLLDVRHHGDLVATHRWLVETHGVDKLPRNTARGAHYLDRLVIDTMCEQNALIAAPLQTVRGTFAEGEPIYPGSKILSKAHTQISVRDHSCIKRIELVTFSGRQVSDK
;
A
#
# COMPACT_ATOMS: atom_id res chain seq x y z
N MET A 1 -0.60 20.38 29.49
CA MET A 1 -0.84 20.60 28.04
C MET A 1 -1.35 19.31 27.42
N ALA A 2 -2.38 19.35 26.57
CA ALA A 2 -2.88 18.16 25.89
C ALA A 2 -1.89 17.73 24.80
N ARG A 3 -1.53 16.44 24.79
CA ARG A 3 -0.68 15.88 23.72
C ARG A 3 -1.51 15.77 22.44
N PRO A 4 -0.98 16.12 21.25
CA PRO A 4 -1.70 15.90 20.00
C PRO A 4 -2.10 14.42 19.87
N LEU A 5 -3.35 14.19 19.49
CA LEU A 5 -3.85 12.86 19.18
C LEU A 5 -3.25 12.42 17.85
N SER A 6 -2.56 11.29 17.85
CA SER A 6 -2.09 10.64 16.62
C SER A 6 -3.24 9.85 15.98
N ALA A 7 -3.14 9.58 14.67
CA ALA A 7 -4.07 8.71 13.95
C ALA A 7 -4.33 7.38 14.70
N PRO A 8 -5.54 6.80 14.58
CA PRO A 8 -5.87 5.53 15.20
C PRO A 8 -4.87 4.47 14.76
N ARG A 9 -4.36 3.70 15.73
CA ARG A 9 -3.34 2.66 15.49
C ARG A 9 -3.93 1.40 14.87
N THR A 10 -5.24 1.33 14.73
CA THR A 10 -5.97 0.21 14.12
C THR A 10 -6.85 0.74 13.00
N VAL A 11 -6.73 0.16 11.82
CA VAL A 11 -7.45 0.57 10.60
C VAL A 11 -8.00 -0.64 9.85
N THR A 12 -8.93 -0.40 8.92
CA THR A 12 -9.45 -1.44 8.04
C THR A 12 -8.78 -1.34 6.67
N GLY A 13 -8.18 -2.43 6.22
CA GLY A 13 -7.61 -2.57 4.89
C GLY A 13 -8.39 -3.56 4.03
N TYR A 14 -8.28 -3.44 2.71
CA TYR A 14 -8.88 -4.34 1.75
C TYR A 14 -7.83 -4.84 0.77
N HIS A 15 -7.78 -6.13 0.51
CA HIS A 15 -6.87 -6.78 -0.43
C HIS A 15 -7.65 -7.38 -1.58
N GLY A 16 -7.52 -6.78 -2.77
CA GLY A 16 -8.12 -7.30 -4.01
C GLY A 16 -7.24 -8.36 -4.65
N CYS A 17 -7.80 -9.54 -4.91
CA CYS A 17 -7.10 -10.68 -5.50
C CYS A 17 -8.09 -11.57 -6.28
N THR A 18 -7.65 -12.74 -6.74
CA THR A 18 -8.57 -13.73 -7.32
C THR A 18 -9.20 -14.59 -6.23
N ARG A 19 -10.30 -15.28 -6.54
CA ARG A 19 -11.03 -16.11 -5.59
C ARG A 19 -10.18 -17.26 -5.06
N ALA A 20 -9.43 -17.93 -5.94
CA ALA A 20 -8.50 -18.98 -5.53
C ALA A 20 -7.45 -18.47 -4.53
N VAL A 21 -6.92 -17.26 -4.73
CA VAL A 21 -5.96 -16.63 -3.81
C VAL A 21 -6.62 -16.28 -2.47
N ALA A 22 -7.83 -15.72 -2.50
CA ALA A 22 -8.58 -15.38 -1.30
C ALA A 22 -8.86 -16.61 -0.42
N ASP A 23 -9.31 -17.71 -1.04
CA ASP A 23 -9.60 -18.96 -0.33
C ASP A 23 -8.32 -19.58 0.26
N ALA A 24 -7.19 -19.53 -0.45
CA ALA A 24 -5.89 -19.98 0.07
C ALA A 24 -5.44 -19.15 1.29
N ILE A 25 -5.53 -17.82 1.21
CA ILE A 25 -5.16 -16.93 2.33
C ILE A 25 -6.03 -17.20 3.56
N LEU A 26 -7.34 -17.44 3.37
CA LEU A 26 -8.25 -17.75 4.47
C LEU A 26 -7.94 -19.11 5.12
N ALA A 27 -7.54 -20.10 4.32
CA ALA A 27 -7.15 -21.42 4.81
C ALA A 27 -5.81 -21.39 5.55
N GLU A 28 -4.82 -20.66 5.02
CA GLU A 28 -3.47 -20.56 5.58
C GLU A 28 -3.35 -19.52 6.72
N GLY A 29 -4.25 -18.54 6.76
CA GLY A 29 -4.18 -17.40 7.68
C GLY A 29 -3.01 -16.46 7.41
N ALA A 30 -2.40 -16.52 6.23
CA ALA A 30 -1.19 -15.79 5.89
C ALA A 30 -1.25 -15.19 4.48
N PHE A 31 -0.58 -14.05 4.30
CA PHE A 31 -0.40 -13.40 3.02
C PHE A 31 1.02 -13.63 2.52
N ARG A 32 1.23 -13.48 1.21
CA ARG A 32 2.58 -13.44 0.63
C ARG A 32 3.01 -11.99 0.49
N LEU A 33 4.23 -11.68 0.94
CA LEU A 33 4.81 -10.36 0.76
C LEU A 33 5.10 -10.14 -0.72
N SER A 34 4.72 -8.97 -1.24
CA SER A 34 5.17 -8.54 -2.55
C SER A 34 6.63 -8.11 -2.47
N GLU A 35 7.44 -8.62 -3.40
CA GLU A 35 8.86 -8.30 -3.54
C GLU A 35 9.16 -7.59 -4.88
N ASN A 36 8.12 -7.10 -5.56
CA ASN A 36 8.30 -6.36 -6.80
C ASN A 36 9.12 -5.08 -6.55
N THR A 37 9.99 -4.76 -7.50
CA THR A 37 10.87 -3.60 -7.41
C THR A 37 10.17 -2.28 -7.72
N TYR A 38 8.94 -2.33 -8.22
CA TYR A 38 8.14 -1.17 -8.63
C TYR A 38 6.95 -0.84 -7.71
N ASP A 39 6.80 -1.55 -6.60
CA ASP A 39 5.69 -1.32 -5.67
C ASP A 39 5.80 0.05 -4.98
N TRP A 40 4.65 0.58 -4.53
CA TRP A 40 4.54 2.00 -4.18
C TRP A 40 5.09 2.37 -2.81
N LEU A 41 5.01 1.45 -1.84
CA LEU A 41 5.30 1.68 -0.42
C LEU A 41 6.34 0.69 0.12
N GLY A 42 7.22 0.20 -0.74
CA GLY A 42 8.24 -0.78 -0.37
C GLY A 42 7.78 -2.25 -0.43
N ARG A 43 8.60 -3.18 0.03
CA ARG A 43 8.18 -4.58 0.24
C ARG A 43 7.02 -4.66 1.22
N GLY A 44 6.04 -5.55 0.96
CA GLY A 44 4.97 -5.82 1.92
C GLY A 44 3.70 -6.41 1.30
N VAL A 45 2.70 -6.64 2.15
CA VAL A 45 1.33 -6.97 1.74
C VAL A 45 0.55 -5.68 1.60
N TYR A 46 -0.07 -5.48 0.44
CA TYR A 46 -0.74 -4.23 0.11
C TYR A 46 -2.24 -4.27 0.40
N PHE A 47 -2.73 -3.22 1.05
CA PHE A 47 -4.14 -3.03 1.37
C PHE A 47 -4.60 -1.63 1.03
N TRP A 48 -5.74 -1.50 0.37
CA TRP A 48 -6.49 -0.24 0.26
C TRP A 48 -7.14 0.07 1.60
N GLU A 49 -6.81 1.21 2.19
CA GLU A 49 -7.37 1.62 3.48
C GLU A 49 -8.78 2.19 3.28
N TYR A 50 -9.77 1.61 3.95
CA TYR A 50 -11.19 2.03 3.88
C TYR A 50 -11.78 2.15 2.46
N ALA A 51 -11.21 1.48 1.46
CA ALA A 51 -11.64 1.57 0.06
C ALA A 51 -11.91 0.19 -0.58
N PRO A 52 -12.99 -0.53 -0.16
CA PRO A 52 -13.28 -1.88 -0.64
C PRO A 52 -13.60 -1.94 -2.13
N TYR A 53 -14.24 -0.91 -2.68
CA TYR A 53 -14.59 -0.86 -4.10
C TYR A 53 -13.38 -0.60 -5.00
N ARG A 54 -12.36 0.13 -4.53
CA ARG A 54 -11.08 0.28 -5.24
C ARG A 54 -10.32 -1.06 -5.26
N ALA A 55 -10.32 -1.77 -4.14
CA ALA A 55 -9.78 -3.13 -4.07
C ALA A 55 -10.53 -4.10 -5.01
N LEU A 56 -11.86 -3.99 -5.11
CA LEU A 56 -12.67 -4.79 -6.04
C LEU A 56 -12.38 -4.45 -7.51
N GLU A 57 -12.25 -3.17 -7.85
CA GLU A 57 -11.86 -2.73 -9.20
C GLU A 57 -10.53 -3.37 -9.61
N TRP A 58 -9.53 -3.33 -8.73
CA TRP A 58 -8.25 -4.02 -8.96
C TRP A 58 -8.42 -5.54 -9.09
N ALA A 59 -9.18 -6.16 -8.18
CA ALA A 59 -9.42 -7.60 -8.21
C ALA A 59 -10.03 -8.05 -9.54
N ARG A 60 -10.95 -7.28 -10.12
CA ARG A 60 -11.56 -7.57 -11.43
C ARG A 60 -10.53 -7.58 -12.55
N LEU A 61 -9.60 -6.62 -12.57
CA LEU A 61 -8.53 -6.58 -13.57
C LEU A 61 -7.61 -7.80 -13.46
N VAL A 62 -7.19 -8.14 -12.23
CA VAL A 62 -6.31 -9.29 -11.96
C VAL A 62 -7.01 -10.62 -12.28
N ALA A 63 -8.28 -10.75 -11.92
CA ALA A 63 -9.07 -11.94 -12.17
C ALA A 63 -9.31 -12.16 -13.66
N LEU A 64 -9.59 -11.08 -14.42
CA LEU A 64 -9.71 -11.13 -15.86
C LEU A 64 -8.42 -11.63 -16.53
N GLU A 65 -7.26 -11.11 -16.12
CA GLU A 65 -5.96 -11.53 -16.65
C GLU A 65 -5.66 -13.02 -16.36
N ARG A 66 -6.10 -13.51 -15.20
CA ARG A 66 -5.83 -14.88 -14.73
C ARG A 66 -6.91 -15.90 -15.10
N GLY A 67 -8.02 -15.46 -15.69
CA GLY A 67 -9.17 -16.33 -15.97
C GLY A 67 -9.83 -16.90 -14.71
N ASP A 68 -9.95 -16.08 -13.65
CA ASP A 68 -10.50 -16.47 -12.34
C ASP A 68 -11.62 -15.48 -11.93
N GLU A 69 -12.27 -15.71 -10.78
CA GLU A 69 -13.23 -14.79 -10.19
C GLU A 69 -12.55 -13.74 -9.30
N PRO A 70 -13.01 -12.48 -9.27
CA PRO A 70 -12.48 -11.48 -8.37
C PRO A 70 -12.96 -11.71 -6.94
N ALA A 71 -12.06 -11.50 -5.97
CA ALA A 71 -12.37 -11.53 -4.55
C ALA A 71 -11.68 -10.38 -3.81
N VAL A 72 -12.28 -9.95 -2.70
CA VAL A 72 -11.68 -8.97 -1.80
C VAL A 72 -11.68 -9.52 -0.38
N LEU A 73 -10.52 -9.49 0.25
CA LEU A 73 -10.38 -9.77 1.68
C LEU A 73 -10.37 -8.45 2.46
N GLY A 74 -11.20 -8.36 3.48
CA GLY A 74 -11.17 -7.30 4.48
C GLY A 74 -10.23 -7.69 5.62
N VAL A 75 -9.41 -6.77 6.08
CA VAL A 75 -8.48 -6.99 7.18
C VAL A 75 -8.54 -5.90 8.25
N THR A 76 -8.41 -6.30 9.50
CA THR A 76 -8.09 -5.36 10.60
C THR A 76 -6.59 -5.28 10.74
N ILE A 77 -6.02 -4.08 10.57
CA ILE A 77 -4.57 -3.85 10.62
C ILE A 77 -4.25 -3.01 11.84
N ARG A 78 -3.34 -3.47 12.71
CA ARG A 78 -2.67 -2.63 13.69
C ARG A 78 -1.39 -2.07 13.09
N LEU A 79 -1.33 -0.76 12.86
CA LEU A 79 -0.23 -0.07 12.19
C LEU A 79 1.13 -0.20 12.89
N GLY A 80 1.16 -0.46 14.20
CA GLY A 80 2.42 -0.71 14.91
C GLY A 80 3.43 0.44 14.78
N ARG A 81 4.68 0.13 14.45
CA ARG A 81 5.70 1.13 14.06
C ARG A 81 5.53 1.46 12.59
N CYS A 82 4.71 2.47 12.31
CA CYS A 82 4.32 2.85 10.97
C CYS A 82 5.12 4.06 10.47
N VAL A 83 5.59 4.00 9.24
CA VAL A 83 5.95 5.19 8.45
C VAL A 83 4.65 5.74 7.88
N ASN A 84 4.15 6.86 8.43
CA ASN A 84 2.93 7.48 7.94
C ASN A 84 3.25 8.66 7.03
N LEU A 85 3.26 8.47 5.71
CA LEU A 85 3.62 9.52 4.75
C LEU A 85 2.57 10.63 4.63
N LEU A 86 1.38 10.45 5.23
CA LEU A 86 0.39 11.52 5.39
C LEU A 86 0.82 12.54 6.46
N ASP A 87 1.79 12.17 7.30
CA ASP A 87 2.32 13.01 8.36
C ASP A 87 3.72 13.49 7.97
N VAL A 88 3.85 14.79 7.77
CA VAL A 88 5.07 15.46 7.28
C VAL A 88 6.29 15.20 8.15
N ARG A 89 6.10 14.77 9.40
CA ARG A 89 7.19 14.38 10.30
C ARG A 89 8.03 13.21 9.78
N HIS A 90 7.46 12.34 8.94
CA HIS A 90 8.19 11.22 8.35
C HIS A 90 8.89 11.56 7.03
N HIS A 91 8.67 12.76 6.47
CA HIS A 91 9.24 13.13 5.16
C HIS A 91 10.76 13.35 5.25
N GLY A 92 11.24 13.89 6.37
CA GLY A 92 12.67 14.16 6.58
C GLY A 92 13.53 12.90 6.43
N ASP A 93 13.08 11.77 6.99
CA ASP A 93 13.79 10.50 6.95
C ASP A 93 13.89 9.95 5.51
N LEU A 94 12.81 10.07 4.71
CA LEU A 94 12.83 9.67 3.30
C LEU A 94 13.80 10.53 2.48
N VAL A 95 13.76 11.86 2.69
CA VAL A 95 14.64 12.80 1.97
C VAL A 95 16.10 12.55 2.32
N ALA A 96 16.41 12.30 3.59
CA ALA A 96 17.76 11.95 4.04
C ALA A 96 18.23 10.63 3.43
N THR A 97 17.36 9.61 3.41
CA THR A 97 17.67 8.30 2.81
C THR A 97 17.95 8.42 1.31
N HIS A 98 17.12 9.18 0.57
CA HIS A 98 17.35 9.43 -0.85
C HIS A 98 18.68 10.16 -1.10
N ARG A 99 18.99 11.18 -0.29
CA ARG A 99 20.27 11.90 -0.40
C ARG A 99 21.46 10.96 -0.20
N TRP A 100 21.40 10.11 0.83
CA TRP A 100 22.44 9.11 1.09
C TRP A 100 22.60 8.14 -0.08
N LEU A 101 21.50 7.67 -0.69
CA LEU A 101 21.55 6.82 -1.88
C LEU A 101 22.24 7.51 -3.07
N VAL A 102 21.92 8.80 -3.30
CA VAL A 102 22.55 9.61 -4.35
C VAL A 102 24.04 9.79 -4.10
N GLU A 103 24.44 10.11 -2.86
CA GLU A 103 25.85 10.28 -2.47
C GLU A 103 26.64 8.97 -2.60
N THR A 104 26.02 7.83 -2.27
CA THR A 104 26.66 6.51 -2.25
C THR A 104 26.80 5.92 -3.66
N HIS A 105 25.78 6.06 -4.50
CA HIS A 105 25.70 5.35 -5.78
C HIS A 105 25.83 6.28 -7.00
N GLY A 106 25.55 7.57 -6.85
CA GLY A 106 25.37 8.53 -7.94
C GLY A 106 23.95 8.49 -8.50
N VAL A 107 23.38 9.67 -8.76
CA VAL A 107 21.98 9.84 -9.20
C VAL A 107 21.65 9.05 -10.47
N ASP A 108 22.59 8.93 -11.41
CA ASP A 108 22.36 8.26 -12.69
C ASP A 108 22.27 6.73 -12.56
N LYS A 109 22.70 6.16 -11.43
CA LYS A 109 22.58 4.72 -11.15
C LYS A 109 21.30 4.36 -10.41
N LEU A 110 20.57 5.34 -9.88
CA LEU A 110 19.31 5.10 -9.19
C LEU A 110 18.20 4.82 -10.20
N PRO A 111 17.24 3.94 -9.88
CA PRO A 111 16.10 3.72 -10.74
C PRO A 111 15.19 4.96 -10.74
N ARG A 112 14.21 4.98 -11.66
CA ARG A 112 13.29 6.10 -11.81
C ARG A 112 11.85 5.65 -11.70
N ASN A 113 11.01 6.47 -11.09
CA ASN A 113 9.57 6.29 -11.18
C ASN A 113 9.11 6.52 -12.62
N THR A 114 8.12 5.75 -13.07
CA THR A 114 7.60 5.87 -14.44
C THR A 114 6.28 6.63 -14.45
N ALA A 115 5.99 7.30 -15.57
CA ALA A 115 4.70 7.97 -15.77
C ALA A 115 3.50 6.99 -15.76
N ARG A 116 3.75 5.69 -15.96
CA ARG A 116 2.74 4.62 -15.92
C ARG A 116 2.50 4.06 -14.51
N GLY A 117 3.05 4.71 -13.47
CA GLY A 117 2.76 4.38 -12.07
C GLY A 117 3.66 3.32 -11.45
N ALA A 118 4.83 3.02 -12.03
CA ALA A 118 5.84 2.17 -11.38
C ALA A 118 6.73 3.05 -10.47
N HIS A 119 6.86 2.68 -9.19
CA HIS A 119 7.51 3.50 -8.15
C HIS A 119 8.91 3.00 -7.79
N TYR A 120 9.75 2.67 -8.78
CA TYR A 120 11.05 2.04 -8.52
C TYR A 120 11.97 2.84 -7.58
N LEU A 121 12.02 4.18 -7.72
CA LEU A 121 12.83 5.03 -6.86
C LEU A 121 12.24 5.09 -5.45
N ASP A 122 10.93 5.35 -5.35
CA ASP A 122 10.27 5.49 -4.05
C ASP A 122 10.36 4.18 -3.27
N ARG A 123 10.16 3.05 -3.94
CA ARG A 123 10.35 1.71 -3.38
C ARG A 123 11.76 1.58 -2.81
N LEU A 124 12.79 1.83 -3.63
CA LEU A 124 14.18 1.71 -3.19
C LEU A 124 14.45 2.56 -1.95
N VAL A 125 14.00 3.81 -1.95
CA VAL A 125 14.18 4.74 -0.83
C VAL A 125 13.47 4.23 0.43
N ILE A 126 12.21 3.83 0.32
CA ILE A 126 11.41 3.36 1.46
C ILE A 126 12.02 2.09 2.07
N ASP A 127 12.43 1.13 1.25
CA ASP A 127 13.03 -0.11 1.74
C ASP A 127 14.40 0.13 2.37
N THR A 128 15.25 0.96 1.74
CA THR A 128 16.54 1.36 2.33
C THR A 128 16.34 2.01 3.69
N MET A 129 15.37 2.91 3.82
CA MET A 129 15.05 3.57 5.09
C MET A 129 14.59 2.55 6.14
N CYS A 130 13.75 1.59 5.76
CA CYS A 130 13.29 0.53 6.67
C CYS A 130 14.45 -0.36 7.14
N GLU A 131 15.37 -0.70 6.24
CA GLU A 131 16.57 -1.50 6.53
C GLU A 131 17.52 -0.74 7.45
N GLN A 132 17.84 0.52 7.14
CA GLN A 132 18.67 1.38 7.98
C GLN A 132 18.08 1.55 9.39
N ASN A 133 16.77 1.79 9.50
CA ASN A 133 16.10 1.87 10.80
C ASN A 133 16.23 0.55 11.59
N ALA A 134 16.13 -0.61 10.93
CA ALA A 134 16.22 -1.91 11.61
C ALA A 134 17.62 -2.21 12.19
N LEU A 135 18.66 -1.52 11.72
CA LEU A 135 20.03 -1.64 12.25
C LEU A 135 20.23 -0.88 13.57
N ILE A 136 19.45 0.18 13.80
CA ILE A 136 19.62 1.09 14.95
C ILE A 136 18.42 1.13 15.90
N ALA A 137 17.29 0.59 15.47
CA ALA A 137 16.02 0.61 16.19
C ALA A 137 15.15 -0.61 15.81
N ALA A 138 13.98 -0.73 16.43
CA ALA A 138 13.06 -1.81 16.13
C ALA A 138 12.52 -1.70 14.69
N PRO A 139 12.37 -2.82 13.94
CA PRO A 139 11.95 -2.80 12.54
C PRO A 139 10.61 -2.09 12.31
N LEU A 140 10.51 -1.30 11.25
CA LEU A 140 9.26 -0.68 10.82
C LEU A 140 8.31 -1.77 10.29
N GLN A 141 7.05 -1.70 10.71
CA GLN A 141 6.09 -2.79 10.50
C GLN A 141 5.12 -2.49 9.36
N THR A 142 4.79 -1.20 9.14
CA THR A 142 3.92 -0.78 8.06
C THR A 142 4.38 0.54 7.45
N VAL A 143 4.04 0.75 6.18
CA VAL A 143 4.19 2.03 5.47
C VAL A 143 2.82 2.42 4.94
N ARG A 144 2.39 3.65 5.18
CA ARG A 144 1.07 4.17 4.78
C ARG A 144 1.24 5.42 3.93
N GLY A 145 0.56 5.49 2.79
CA GLY A 145 0.65 6.61 1.85
C GLY A 145 -0.64 6.81 1.06
N THR A 146 -0.87 8.05 0.62
CA THR A 146 -2.00 8.44 -0.21
C THR A 146 -1.53 8.77 -1.61
N PHE A 147 -2.29 8.35 -2.61
CA PHE A 147 -1.91 8.45 -4.00
C PHE A 147 -3.00 9.12 -4.82
N ALA A 148 -2.57 10.11 -5.60
CA ALA A 148 -3.37 10.79 -6.59
C ALA A 148 -3.32 9.98 -7.90
N GLU A 149 -4.11 8.91 -7.97
CA GLU A 149 -4.18 8.01 -9.14
C GLU A 149 -5.44 8.26 -9.98
N GLY A 150 -5.33 8.06 -11.29
CA GLY A 150 -6.43 8.12 -12.24
C GLY A 150 -6.58 9.49 -12.88
N GLU A 151 -7.67 9.64 -13.63
CA GLU A 151 -7.98 10.87 -14.35
C GLU A 151 -8.86 11.80 -13.49
N PRO A 152 -8.85 13.12 -13.76
CA PRO A 152 -9.85 14.04 -13.22
C PRO A 152 -11.27 13.51 -13.44
N ILE A 153 -12.08 13.43 -12.37
CA ILE A 153 -13.44 12.87 -12.47
C ILE A 153 -14.43 13.71 -13.32
N TYR A 154 -14.03 14.93 -13.69
CA TYR A 154 -14.67 15.80 -14.67
C TYR A 154 -13.65 16.89 -15.12
N PRO A 155 -13.89 17.60 -16.25
CA PRO A 155 -12.94 18.60 -16.75
C PRO A 155 -12.53 19.63 -15.69
N GLY A 156 -11.22 19.79 -15.50
CA GLY A 156 -10.63 20.70 -14.51
C GLY A 156 -10.60 20.18 -13.06
N SER A 157 -11.15 19.00 -12.77
CA SER A 157 -11.17 18.45 -11.40
C SER A 157 -9.76 18.18 -10.86
N LYS A 158 -9.60 18.36 -9.55
CA LYS A 158 -8.43 17.90 -8.78
C LYS A 158 -8.70 16.61 -8.01
N ILE A 159 -9.95 16.13 -8.05
CA ILE A 159 -10.33 14.81 -7.54
C ILE A 159 -10.07 13.81 -8.66
N LEU A 160 -9.29 12.78 -8.38
CA LEU A 160 -8.92 11.77 -9.35
C LEU A 160 -9.72 10.48 -9.13
N SER A 161 -10.08 9.81 -10.23
CA SER A 161 -11.01 8.68 -10.25
C SER A 161 -10.56 7.46 -9.46
N LYS A 162 -9.25 7.34 -9.21
CA LYS A 162 -8.65 6.21 -8.49
C LYS A 162 -7.89 6.66 -7.25
N ALA A 163 -8.06 7.91 -6.80
CA ALA A 163 -7.38 8.40 -5.61
C ALA A 163 -7.69 7.54 -4.37
N HIS A 164 -6.66 7.16 -3.62
CA HIS A 164 -6.82 6.23 -2.50
C HIS A 164 -5.67 6.33 -1.50
N THR A 165 -5.87 5.75 -0.32
CA THR A 165 -4.78 5.48 0.64
C THR A 165 -4.47 4.00 0.65
N GLN A 166 -3.19 3.66 0.63
CA GLN A 166 -2.70 2.29 0.69
C GLN A 166 -1.78 2.10 1.90
N ILE A 167 -1.74 0.86 2.37
CA ILE A 167 -0.86 0.40 3.44
C ILE A 167 -0.08 -0.80 2.94
N SER A 168 1.25 -0.72 3.00
CA SER A 168 2.14 -1.87 2.87
C SER A 168 2.45 -2.41 4.27
N VAL A 169 2.04 -3.64 4.54
CA VAL A 169 2.31 -4.36 5.79
C VAL A 169 3.52 -5.26 5.61
N ARG A 170 4.60 -4.97 6.33
CA ARG A 170 5.88 -5.70 6.28
C ARG A 170 5.93 -6.85 7.28
N ASP A 171 5.16 -6.73 8.37
CA ASP A 171 5.10 -7.66 9.48
C ASP A 171 3.69 -8.23 9.62
N HIS A 172 3.53 -9.53 9.39
CA HIS A 172 2.24 -10.23 9.47
C HIS A 172 1.57 -10.11 10.83
N SER A 173 2.33 -9.89 11.91
CA SER A 173 1.75 -9.66 13.23
C SER A 173 0.87 -8.40 13.29
N CYS A 174 0.96 -7.48 12.31
CA CYS A 174 0.06 -6.34 12.19
C CYS A 174 -1.33 -6.71 11.69
N ILE A 175 -1.51 -7.85 11.02
CA ILE A 175 -2.80 -8.31 10.49
C ILE A 175 -3.52 -9.10 11.59
N LYS A 176 -4.70 -8.63 12.01
CA LYS A 176 -5.40 -9.15 13.20
C LYS A 176 -6.64 -9.98 12.90
N ARG A 177 -7.29 -9.71 11.78
CA ARG A 177 -8.48 -10.43 11.31
C ARG A 177 -8.49 -10.38 9.80
N ILE A 178 -8.96 -11.45 9.18
CA ILE A 178 -9.13 -11.60 7.74
C ILE A 178 -10.56 -12.12 7.53
N GLU A 179 -11.29 -11.54 6.58
CA GLU A 179 -12.61 -12.02 6.20
C GLU A 179 -12.88 -11.75 4.73
N LEU A 180 -13.70 -12.62 4.11
CA LEU A 180 -14.16 -12.39 2.75
C LEU A 180 -15.21 -11.28 2.73
N VAL A 181 -15.06 -10.30 1.85
CA VAL A 181 -16.02 -9.19 1.71
C VAL A 181 -17.13 -9.56 0.75
N THR A 182 -18.37 -9.41 1.19
CA THR A 182 -19.56 -9.52 0.35
C THR A 182 -19.98 -8.14 -0.16
N PHE A 183 -20.12 -7.98 -1.47
CA PHE A 183 -20.63 -6.76 -2.08
C PHE A 183 -22.09 -6.93 -2.46
N SER A 184 -23.00 -6.24 -1.77
CA SER A 184 -24.41 -6.18 -2.16
C SER A 184 -24.59 -5.23 -3.35
N GLY A 185 -25.45 -5.61 -4.30
CA GLY A 185 -25.60 -4.99 -5.62
C GLY A 185 -25.75 -3.47 -5.65
N ARG A 186 -24.64 -2.78 -5.90
CA ARG A 186 -24.61 -1.66 -6.85
C ARG A 186 -23.53 -2.00 -7.88
N GLN A 187 -23.98 -2.44 -9.04
CA GLN A 187 -23.18 -2.42 -10.26
C GLN A 187 -22.84 -0.94 -10.50
N VAL A 188 -21.64 -0.51 -10.11
CA VAL A 188 -21.07 0.71 -10.65
C VAL A 188 -20.78 0.36 -12.10
N SER A 189 -21.57 0.93 -13.01
CA SER A 189 -21.45 0.73 -14.44
C SER A 189 -20.03 1.09 -14.86
N ASP A 190 -19.35 0.16 -15.53
CA ASP A 190 -18.14 0.47 -16.28
C ASP A 190 -18.51 1.52 -17.34
N LYS A 191 -18.01 2.73 -17.17
CA LYS A 191 -17.93 3.76 -18.21
C LYS A 191 -16.48 4.14 -18.39
#